data_AF-A0A7S1WCA9-F1
#
_entry.id   AF-A0A7S1WCA9-F1
#
_cell.length_a   1.000
_cell.length_b   1.000
_cell.length_c   1.000
_cell.angle_alpha   90.00
_cell.angle_beta   90.00
_cell.angle_gamma   90.00
#
_symmetry.space_group_name_H-M   'P 1'
#
loop_
_entity.id
_entity.type
_entity.pdbx_description
1 polymer ?
#
loop_
_entity_poly.entity_id
_entity_poly.type
_entity_poly.pdbx_seq_one_letter_code
_entity_poly.pdbx_strand_id
1 'polypeptide(L)'
;FGSGPPETSFLHLRTAHARAMAGAPLTAGDIELIQTTWDIVKTLPTDAVGVLLFKNVFRLAGDAAPALSRLFPFSKEDGFSLDSLDASPGVKVHSSRVVNTVSTAVSMLTELDALAPVLAGLGGRHTS
;
A
#
# COMPACT_ATOMS: atom_id res chain seq x y z
N PHE A 1 -15.77 -22.62 20.52
CA PHE A 1 -15.90 -22.20 19.11
C PHE A 1 -16.88 -21.05 19.06
N GLY A 2 -16.37 -19.83 19.25
CA GLY A 2 -17.18 -18.61 19.25
C GLY A 2 -17.32 -18.10 17.83
N SER A 3 -18.56 -17.99 17.38
CA SER A 3 -18.95 -17.50 16.06
C SER A 3 -18.64 -16.01 15.93
N GLY A 4 -17.50 -15.67 15.33
CA GLY A 4 -17.27 -14.33 14.79
C GLY A 4 -18.18 -14.10 13.57
N PRO A 5 -18.61 -12.86 13.30
CA PRO A 5 -19.39 -12.56 12.11
C PRO A 5 -18.59 -12.89 10.84
N PRO A 6 -19.26 -13.29 9.73
CA PRO A 6 -18.58 -13.67 8.50
C PRO A 6 -17.77 -12.49 7.94
N GLU A 7 -16.52 -12.75 7.52
CA GLU A 7 -15.58 -11.76 6.93
C GLU A 7 -16.22 -10.91 5.81
N THR A 8 -17.21 -11.46 5.11
CA THR A 8 -17.98 -10.79 4.05
C THR A 8 -18.74 -9.55 4.52
N SER A 9 -19.07 -9.48 5.81
CA SER A 9 -19.76 -8.34 6.44
C SER A 9 -18.84 -7.13 6.57
N PHE A 10 -17.55 -7.33 6.86
CA PHE A 10 -16.56 -6.25 6.94
C PHE A 10 -16.23 -5.66 5.56
N LEU A 11 -16.25 -6.47 4.50
CA LEU A 11 -16.02 -6.01 3.14
C LEU A 11 -17.17 -5.12 2.62
N HIS A 12 -18.42 -5.52 2.87
CA HIS A 12 -19.60 -4.75 2.43
C HIS A 12 -19.77 -3.43 3.19
N LEU A 13 -19.49 -3.41 4.50
CA LEU A 13 -19.59 -2.19 5.30
C LEU A 13 -18.50 -1.15 4.93
N ARG A 14 -17.30 -1.62 4.55
CA ARG A 14 -16.22 -0.75 4.06
C ARG A 14 -16.51 -0.14 2.70
N THR A 15 -17.16 -0.89 1.81
CA THR A 15 -17.41 -0.45 0.43
C THR A 15 -18.54 0.59 0.35
N ALA A 16 -19.58 0.46 1.19
CA ALA A 16 -20.68 1.42 1.24
C ALA A 16 -20.27 2.77 1.88
N HIS A 17 -19.45 2.75 2.94
CA HIS A 17 -18.97 3.98 3.59
C HIS A 17 -17.95 4.73 2.71
N ALA A 18 -17.06 4.01 2.01
CA ALA A 18 -16.08 4.61 1.10
C ALA A 18 -16.73 5.35 -0.09
N ARG A 19 -17.89 4.88 -0.58
CA ARG A 19 -18.58 5.50 -1.72
C ARG A 19 -19.32 6.80 -1.36
N ALA A 20 -19.70 6.99 -0.10
CA ALA A 20 -20.32 8.23 0.40
C ALA A 20 -19.30 9.35 0.69
N MET A 21 -18.03 8.99 0.92
CA MET A 21 -16.91 9.91 1.23
C MET A 21 -16.19 10.49 0.01
N ALA A 22 -16.52 10.06 -1.20
CA ALA A 22 -15.86 10.49 -2.44
C ALA A 22 -16.25 11.94 -2.81
N GLY A 23 -15.75 12.92 -2.04
CA GLY A 23 -15.96 14.34 -2.24
C GLY A 23 -15.88 15.20 -0.97
N ALA A 24 -15.94 14.61 0.22
CA ALA A 24 -15.78 15.35 1.48
C ALA A 24 -14.28 15.53 1.81
N PRO A 25 -13.85 16.72 2.25
CA PRO A 25 -12.49 16.92 2.78
C PRO A 25 -12.19 15.94 3.91
N LEU A 26 -10.93 15.48 4.02
CA LEU A 26 -10.47 14.71 5.17
C LEU A 26 -10.69 15.53 6.45
N THR A 27 -11.34 14.94 7.44
CA THR A 27 -11.48 15.57 8.75
C THR A 27 -10.21 15.38 9.57
N ALA A 28 -10.04 16.18 10.64
CA ALA A 28 -8.95 15.99 11.59
C ALA A 28 -8.96 14.56 12.19
N GLY A 29 -10.15 14.00 12.45
CA GLY A 29 -10.29 12.63 12.95
C GLY A 29 -9.85 11.57 11.94
N ASP A 30 -10.09 11.79 10.64
CA ASP A 30 -9.59 10.87 9.60
C ASP A 30 -8.06 10.89 9.54
N ILE A 31 -7.47 12.08 9.62
CA ILE A 31 -6.02 12.26 9.60
C ILE A 31 -5.38 11.58 10.81
N GLU A 32 -5.92 11.81 12.02
CA GLU A 32 -5.45 11.17 13.25
C GLU A 32 -5.53 9.64 13.16
N LEU A 33 -6.65 9.11 12.65
CA LEU A 33 -6.82 7.68 12.46
C LEU A 33 -5.78 7.10 11.49
N ILE A 34 -5.57 7.74 10.34
CA ILE A 34 -4.58 7.29 9.35
C ILE A 34 -3.17 7.32 9.94
N GLN A 35 -2.79 8.42 10.60
CA GLN A 35 -1.46 8.56 11.19
C GLN A 35 -1.22 7.56 12.31
N THR A 36 -2.16 7.41 13.24
CA THR A 36 -2.03 6.48 14.37
C THR A 36 -1.98 5.03 13.91
N THR A 37 -2.77 4.65 12.90
CA THR A 37 -2.72 3.28 12.36
C THR A 37 -1.44 3.03 11.56
N TRP A 38 -0.91 4.05 10.87
CA TRP A 38 0.37 3.95 10.16
C TRP A 38 1.58 3.93 11.10
N ASP A 39 1.49 4.55 12.27
CA ASP A 39 2.55 4.52 13.29
C ASP A 39 2.88 3.09 13.73
N ILE A 40 1.89 2.19 13.78
CA ILE A 40 2.10 0.76 14.04
C ILE A 40 3.00 0.15 12.97
N VAL A 41 2.78 0.49 11.70
CA VAL A 41 3.56 -0.02 10.57
C VAL A 41 5.02 0.44 10.65
N LYS A 42 5.27 1.68 11.07
CA LYS A 42 6.63 2.24 11.22
C LYS A 42 7.48 1.56 12.29
N THR A 43 6.89 0.76 13.18
CA THR A 43 7.65 -0.02 14.18
C THR A 43 8.37 -1.24 13.59
N LEU A 44 8.04 -1.61 12.34
CA LEU A 44 8.60 -2.76 11.65
C LEU A 44 9.70 -2.34 10.67
N PRO A 45 10.64 -3.24 10.32
CA PRO A 45 11.60 -2.99 9.26
C PRO A 45 10.90 -2.66 7.94
N THR A 46 11.29 -1.56 7.31
CA THR A 46 10.64 -1.04 6.09
C THR A 46 10.61 -2.03 4.94
N ASP A 47 11.69 -2.81 4.78
CA ASP A 47 11.79 -3.85 3.76
C ASP A 47 10.85 -5.02 4.04
N ALA A 48 10.71 -5.43 5.30
CA ALA A 48 9.76 -6.47 5.71
C ALA A 48 8.31 -6.04 5.45
N VAL A 49 7.95 -4.79 5.79
CA VAL A 49 6.65 -4.21 5.46
C VAL A 49 6.43 -4.17 3.95
N GLY A 50 7.44 -3.74 3.20
CA GLY A 50 7.37 -3.66 1.74
C GLY A 50 7.15 -5.01 1.08
N VAL A 51 7.87 -6.04 1.52
CA VAL A 51 7.69 -7.41 1.04
C VAL A 51 6.27 -7.90 1.37
N LEU A 52 5.79 -7.66 2.60
CA LEU A 52 4.43 -8.06 3.00
C LEU A 52 3.34 -7.34 2.18
N LEU A 53 3.55 -6.06 1.85
CA LEU A 53 2.67 -5.31 0.96
C LEU A 53 2.57 -6.01 -0.40
N PHE A 54 3.69 -6.33 -1.04
CA PHE A 54 3.69 -6.98 -2.35
C PHE A 54 3.18 -8.42 -2.31
N LYS A 55 3.47 -9.19 -1.26
CA LYS A 55 2.85 -10.52 -1.03
C LYS A 55 1.32 -10.40 -1.04
N ASN A 56 0.77 -9.38 -0.37
CA ASN A 56 -0.67 -9.15 -0.37
C ASN A 56 -1.21 -8.68 -1.72
N VAL A 57 -0.51 -7.77 -2.42
CA VAL A 57 -0.90 -7.31 -3.77
C VAL A 57 -1.02 -8.48 -4.73
N PHE A 58 0.00 -9.35 -4.81
CA PHE A 58 -0.03 -10.49 -5.71
C PHE A 58 -1.02 -11.57 -5.27
N ARG A 59 -1.16 -11.81 -3.96
CA ARG A 59 -2.21 -12.71 -3.44
C ARG A 59 -3.61 -12.25 -3.84
N LEU A 60 -3.89 -10.95 -3.72
CA LEU A 60 -5.19 -10.37 -4.10
C LEU A 60 -5.42 -10.37 -5.62
N ALA A 61 -4.35 -10.29 -6.41
CA ALA A 61 -4.43 -10.37 -7.86
C ALA A 61 -4.76 -11.79 -8.37
N GLY A 62 -4.54 -12.84 -7.57
CA GLY A 62 -4.86 -14.22 -7.93
C GLY A 62 -4.21 -14.63 -9.25
N ASP A 63 -5.00 -15.13 -10.19
CA ASP A 63 -4.54 -15.57 -11.51
C ASP A 63 -3.91 -14.45 -12.35
N ALA A 64 -4.19 -13.18 -12.02
CA ALA A 64 -3.58 -12.03 -12.67
C ALA A 64 -2.18 -11.70 -12.11
N ALA A 65 -1.74 -12.31 -11.01
CA ALA A 65 -0.46 -12.02 -10.37
C ALA A 65 0.75 -12.11 -11.33
N PRO A 66 0.87 -13.13 -12.21
CA PRO A 66 1.95 -13.17 -13.20
C PRO A 66 1.92 -11.95 -14.14
N ALA A 67 0.74 -11.52 -14.59
CA ALA A 67 0.61 -10.35 -15.44
C ALA A 67 0.95 -9.05 -14.74
N LEU A 68 0.46 -8.89 -13.50
CA LEU A 68 0.75 -7.74 -12.64
C LEU A 68 2.24 -7.64 -12.31
N SER A 69 2.91 -8.77 -12.05
CA SER A 69 4.34 -8.80 -11.70
C SER A 69 5.22 -8.18 -12.77
N ARG A 70 4.86 -8.33 -14.05
CA ARG A 70 5.60 -7.79 -15.19
C ARG A 70 5.61 -6.26 -15.27
N LEU A 71 4.75 -5.58 -14.52
CA LEU A 71 4.77 -4.12 -14.41
C LEU A 71 5.94 -3.62 -13.55
N PHE A 72 6.58 -4.50 -12.78
CA PHE A 72 7.62 -4.11 -11.84
C PHE A 72 9.02 -4.47 -12.37
N PRO A 73 10.02 -3.56 -12.27
CA PRO A 73 11.37 -3.82 -12.75
C PRO A 73 12.04 -5.05 -12.13
N PHE A 74 11.76 -5.34 -10.87
CA PHE A 74 12.32 -6.50 -10.16
C PHE A 74 11.89 -7.85 -10.76
N SER A 75 10.84 -7.89 -11.58
CA SER A 75 10.41 -9.13 -12.22
C SER A 75 11.38 -9.64 -13.29
N LYS A 76 12.38 -8.82 -13.65
CA LYS A 76 13.42 -9.12 -14.62
C LYS A 76 14.70 -9.65 -13.97
N GLU A 77 14.75 -9.74 -12.64
CA GLU A 77 15.89 -10.29 -11.93
C GLU A 77 15.99 -11.81 -12.13
N ASP A 78 17.21 -12.30 -12.29
CA ASP A 78 17.47 -13.73 -12.37
C ASP A 78 17.00 -14.42 -11.09
N GLY A 79 16.22 -15.49 -11.24
CA GLY A 79 15.66 -16.23 -10.11
C GLY A 79 14.47 -15.56 -9.42
N PHE A 80 13.91 -14.48 -9.99
CA PHE A 80 12.64 -13.92 -9.48
C PHE A 80 11.52 -14.96 -9.50
N SER A 81 10.82 -15.10 -8.36
CA SER A 81 9.65 -15.96 -8.22
C SER A 81 8.62 -15.32 -7.30
N LEU A 82 7.34 -15.42 -7.70
CA LEU A 82 6.21 -14.97 -6.89
C LEU A 82 6.06 -15.75 -5.58
N ASP A 83 6.59 -16.98 -5.52
CA ASP A 83 6.54 -17.82 -4.33
C ASP A 83 7.58 -17.42 -3.28
N SER A 84 8.59 -16.63 -3.64
CA SER A 84 9.75 -16.31 -2.79
C SER A 84 10.17 -14.83 -2.87
N LEU A 85 9.19 -13.92 -2.78
CA LEU A 85 9.43 -12.47 -2.88
C LEU A 85 10.44 -11.93 -1.85
N ASP A 86 10.52 -12.50 -0.65
CA ASP A 86 11.49 -12.11 0.38
C ASP A 86 12.94 -12.48 0.04
N ALA A 87 13.16 -13.38 -0.93
CA ALA A 87 14.49 -13.71 -1.42
C ALA A 87 15.00 -12.70 -2.47
N SER A 88 14.12 -11.95 -3.15
CA SER A 88 14.52 -11.00 -4.18
C SER A 88 15.05 -9.68 -3.57
N PRO A 89 16.31 -9.30 -3.85
CA PRO A 89 16.85 -7.99 -3.47
C PRO A 89 16.08 -6.84 -4.13
N GLY A 90 15.66 -6.99 -5.39
CA GLY A 90 14.87 -5.99 -6.11
C GLY A 90 13.52 -5.73 -5.49
N VAL A 91 12.83 -6.78 -5.03
CA VAL A 91 11.57 -6.62 -4.30
C VAL A 91 11.80 -5.81 -3.03
N LYS A 92 12.83 -6.12 -2.23
CA LYS A 92 13.14 -5.36 -1.00
C LYS A 92 13.42 -3.89 -1.28
N VAL A 93 14.25 -3.59 -2.28
CA VAL A 93 14.61 -2.22 -2.65
C VAL A 93 13.39 -1.46 -3.17
N HIS A 94 12.66 -2.04 -4.12
CA HIS A 94 11.51 -1.37 -4.74
C HIS A 94 10.39 -1.16 -3.71
N SER A 95 10.03 -2.20 -2.96
CA SER A 95 8.96 -2.12 -1.98
C SER A 95 9.28 -1.18 -0.81
N SER A 96 10.54 -1.07 -0.39
CA SER A 96 10.95 -0.07 0.60
C SER A 96 10.71 1.36 0.11
N ARG A 97 11.00 1.64 -1.17
CA ARG A 97 10.71 2.96 -1.77
C ARG A 97 9.22 3.28 -1.78
N VAL A 98 8.38 2.28 -2.05
CA VAL A 98 6.92 2.41 -1.97
C VAL A 98 6.49 2.73 -0.54
N VAL A 99 6.92 1.95 0.46
CA VAL A 99 6.56 2.17 1.88
C VAL A 99 7.04 3.53 2.39
N ASN A 100 8.23 3.96 1.99
CA ASN A 100 8.74 5.30 2.34
C ASN A 100 7.89 6.40 1.73
N THR A 101 7.45 6.25 0.47
CA THR A 101 6.57 7.22 -0.18
C THR A 101 5.22 7.31 0.53
N VAL A 102 4.63 6.18 0.92
CA VAL A 102 3.39 6.16 1.71
C VAL A 102 3.61 6.81 3.08
N SER A 103 4.74 6.54 3.73
CA SER A 103 5.09 7.17 5.01
C SER A 103 5.21 8.68 4.90
N THR A 104 5.84 9.20 3.85
CA THR A 104 5.90 10.64 3.56
C THR A 104 4.49 11.19 3.38
N ALA A 105 3.66 10.56 2.55
CA ALA A 105 2.29 11.03 2.31
C ALA A 105 1.47 11.10 3.60
N VAL A 106 1.52 10.06 4.44
CA VAL A 106 0.82 10.01 5.73
C VAL A 106 1.32 11.11 6.69
N SER A 107 2.64 11.34 6.74
CA SER A 107 3.22 12.36 7.62
C SER A 107 2.83 13.79 7.26
N MET A 108 2.44 14.03 6.00
CA MET A 108 2.14 15.37 5.47
C MET A 108 0.64 15.62 5.28
N LEU A 109 -0.24 14.76 5.83
CA LEU A 109 -1.69 14.94 5.70
C LEU A 109 -2.22 16.24 6.33
N THR A 110 -1.48 16.86 7.25
CA THR A 110 -1.77 18.19 7.81
C THR A 110 -1.16 19.34 6.99
N GLU A 111 -0.26 19.04 6.06
CA GLU A 111 0.54 19.99 5.28
C GLU A 111 0.23 19.86 3.78
N LEU A 112 -1.04 19.97 3.40
CA LEU A 112 -1.50 19.61 2.05
C LEU A 112 -0.81 20.40 0.92
N ASP A 113 -0.48 21.67 1.16
CA ASP A 113 0.27 22.51 0.20
C ASP A 113 1.67 21.94 -0.08
N ALA A 114 2.30 21.33 0.92
CA ALA A 114 3.59 20.65 0.76
C ALA A 114 3.42 19.23 0.21
N LEU A 115 2.32 18.54 0.50
CA LEU A 115 2.05 17.18 0.03
C LEU A 115 1.69 17.13 -1.46
N ALA A 116 0.87 18.08 -1.93
CA ALA A 116 0.41 18.13 -3.32
C ALA A 116 1.54 17.98 -4.37
N PRO A 117 2.66 18.75 -4.31
CA PRO A 117 3.75 18.60 -5.26
C PRO A 117 4.47 17.24 -5.16
N VAL A 118 4.54 16.64 -3.97
CA VAL A 118 5.12 15.29 -3.79
C VAL A 118 4.30 14.24 -4.53
N LEU A 119 2.97 14.30 -4.40
CA LEU A 119 2.05 13.38 -5.07
C LEU A 119 2.01 13.62 -6.59
N ALA A 120 2.05 14.88 -7.04
CA ALA A 120 2.16 15.20 -8.47
C ALA A 120 3.45 14.64 -9.08
N GLY A 121 4.58 14.81 -8.39
CA GLY A 121 5.86 14.23 -8.81
C GLY A 121 5.84 12.70 -8.84
N LEU A 122 5.13 12.05 -7.91
CA LEU A 122 4.90 10.61 -7.94
C LEU A 122 4.07 10.18 -9.15
N GLY A 123 2.97 10.88 -9.45
CA GLY A 123 2.13 10.62 -10.61
C GLY A 123 2.91 10.70 -11.92
N GLY A 124 3.74 11.74 -12.09
CA GLY A 124 4.57 11.91 -13.29
C GLY A 124 5.57 10.76 -13.52
N ARG A 125 5.98 10.04 -12.47
CA ARG A 125 6.86 8.85 -12.61
C ARG A 125 6.13 7.59 -13.06
N HIS A 126 4.80 7.57 -13.07
CA HIS A 126 3.97 6.41 -13.41
C HIS A 126 3.30 6.52 -14.79
N THR A 127 3.39 7.67 -15.46
CA THR A 127 2.80 7.91 -16.79
C THR A 127 3.71 7.54 -17.96
N SER A 128 4.94 7.11 -17.69
CA SER A 128 6.01 6.85 -18.67
C SER A 128 6.41 5.38 -18.71
#